data_AF-A0A8T2JRL3-F1
#
_entry.id   AF-A0A8T2JRL3-F1
#
_cell.length_a   1.000
_cell.length_b   1.000
_cell.length_c   1.000
_cell.angle_alpha   90.00
_cell.angle_beta   90.00
_cell.angle_gamma   90.00
#
_symmetry.space_group_name_H-M   'P 1'
#
loop_
_entity.id
_entity.type
_entity.pdbx_description
1 polymer ?
#
loop_
_entity_poly.entity_id
_entity_poly.type
_entity_poly.pdbx_seq_one_letter_code
_entity_poly.pdbx_strand_id
1 'polypeptide(L)'
;MAALQVWKFIFHQISSRRTRQWTLNTYEDELTVNGWKSFIQHDALAEFHCQVCGNQWTSIHAVISFKMNKWDQKVNMKLLGQKCKHCENNFIRPTISEEIIRVILKNLINTIRKNIYGEVNVPRLNKANGGHIKHGTHKTWLCEACKMGICRHHVSLTIPESHTTSRDGYHAGTNNSCTEGCIGCICLLIVIVVLFVTRDLWANTLKAFFA
;
A
#
# COMPACT_ATOMS: atom_id res chain seq x y z
N MET A 1 13.58 -17.19 18.23
CA MET A 1 14.69 -16.25 18.49
C MET A 1 15.63 -16.06 17.29
N ALA A 2 16.05 -17.11 16.56
CA ALA A 2 16.98 -16.99 15.42
C ALA A 2 16.46 -16.16 14.22
N ALA A 3 15.18 -16.30 13.85
CA ALA A 3 14.62 -15.62 12.68
C ALA A 3 14.71 -14.09 12.78
N LEU A 4 14.40 -13.50 13.94
CA LEU A 4 14.47 -12.04 14.13
C LEU A 4 15.91 -11.51 14.06
N GLN A 5 16.90 -12.29 14.49
CA GLN A 5 18.30 -11.86 14.43
C GLN A 5 18.76 -11.67 12.99
N VAL A 6 18.31 -12.54 12.06
CA VAL A 6 18.59 -12.39 10.63
C VAL A 6 18.02 -11.08 10.08
N TRP A 7 16.76 -10.76 10.41
CA TRP A 7 16.14 -9.48 10.03
C TRP A 7 16.92 -8.27 10.55
N LYS A 8 17.26 -8.25 11.84
CA LYS A 8 18.01 -7.16 12.46
C LYS A 8 19.40 -7.00 11.85
N PHE A 9 20.11 -8.11 11.64
CA PHE A 9 21.43 -8.13 11.03
C PHE A 9 21.42 -7.56 9.61
N ILE A 10 20.54 -8.06 8.75
CA ILE A 10 20.43 -7.58 7.37
C ILE A 10 19.97 -6.12 7.34
N PHE A 11 19.04 -5.73 8.21
CA PHE A 11 18.58 -4.36 8.30
C PHE A 11 19.73 -3.42 8.63
N HIS A 12 20.53 -3.75 9.65
CA HIS A 12 21.71 -2.98 10.00
C HIS A 12 22.69 -2.87 8.81
N GLN A 13 22.95 -3.97 8.10
CA GLN A 13 23.85 -3.94 6.92
C GLN A 13 23.36 -3.00 5.81
N ILE A 14 22.04 -2.91 5.60
CA ILE A 14 21.46 -2.09 4.53
C ILE A 14 21.30 -0.63 4.98
N SER A 15 20.87 -0.40 6.23
CA SER A 15 20.61 0.93 6.77
C SER A 15 21.89 1.73 6.98
N SER A 16 22.96 1.11 7.49
CA SER A 16 24.25 1.78 7.73
C SER A 16 24.86 2.37 6.46
N ARG A 17 24.54 1.78 5.30
CA ARG A 17 25.03 2.23 3.99
C ARG A 17 24.19 3.36 3.38
N ARG A 18 23.00 3.64 3.91
CA ARG A 18 21.97 4.44 3.19
C ARG A 18 21.19 5.45 4.02
N THR A 19 21.18 5.38 5.36
CA THR A 19 20.38 6.27 6.23
C THR A 19 21.08 6.55 7.57
N ARG A 20 20.56 7.51 8.36
CA ARG A 20 20.86 7.63 9.81
C ARG A 20 20.55 6.29 10.53
N GLN A 21 21.05 6.09 11.75
CA GLN A 21 21.01 4.79 12.47
C GLN A 21 19.57 4.39 12.86
N TRP A 22 18.78 3.93 11.89
CA TRP A 22 17.49 3.30 12.16
C TRP A 22 17.69 1.97 12.89
N THR A 23 16.80 1.66 13.82
CA THR A 23 16.77 0.36 14.53
C THR A 23 15.51 -0.42 14.16
N LEU A 24 15.64 -1.73 13.97
CA LEU A 24 14.52 -2.63 13.67
C LEU A 24 14.15 -3.44 14.91
N ASN A 25 12.89 -3.36 15.33
CA ASN A 25 12.30 -4.09 16.43
C ASN A 25 11.10 -4.92 15.94
N THR A 26 10.68 -5.90 16.72
CA THR A 26 9.39 -6.59 16.54
C THR A 26 8.38 -6.10 17.56
N TYR A 27 7.12 -6.16 17.18
CA TYR A 27 6.02 -5.91 18.09
C TYR A 27 4.93 -6.97 17.86
N GLU A 28 4.28 -7.40 18.93
CA GLU A 28 3.15 -8.34 18.85
C GLU A 28 1.81 -7.58 18.85
N ASP A 29 1.73 -6.47 19.58
CA ASP A 29 0.50 -5.68 19.77
C ASP A 29 0.41 -4.43 18.92
N GLU A 30 -0.82 -4.05 18.54
CA GLU A 30 -1.07 -2.80 17.82
C GLU A 30 -0.70 -1.59 18.68
N LEU A 31 0.55 -1.16 18.55
CA LEU A 31 0.98 0.17 18.94
C LEU A 31 0.32 1.15 17.97
N THR A 32 -0.92 1.55 18.27
CA THR A 32 -1.59 2.72 17.73
C THR A 32 -0.95 3.97 18.31
N VAL A 33 0.33 4.15 18.01
CA VAL A 33 1.02 5.37 18.39
C VAL A 33 0.80 6.39 17.28
N ASN A 34 -0.03 7.38 17.58
CA ASN A 34 -0.28 8.52 16.70
C ASN A 34 1.05 9.10 16.19
N GLY A 35 1.10 9.42 14.89
CA GLY A 35 2.28 10.02 14.24
C GLY A 35 3.29 9.05 13.63
N TRP A 36 3.16 7.73 13.82
CA TRP A 36 4.01 6.75 13.12
C TRP A 36 3.54 6.56 11.68
N LYS A 37 4.48 6.58 10.72
CA LYS A 37 4.17 6.25 9.31
C LYS A 37 4.19 4.73 9.11
N SER A 38 3.33 4.19 8.25
CA SER A 38 3.31 2.77 7.94
C SER A 38 3.86 2.44 6.55
N PHE A 39 4.46 1.26 6.43
CA PHE A 39 4.78 0.61 5.18
C PHE A 39 4.34 -0.85 5.27
N ILE A 40 3.61 -1.33 4.26
CA ILE A 40 3.18 -2.72 4.20
C ILE A 40 3.81 -3.35 2.96
N GLN A 41 4.58 -4.40 3.19
CA GLN A 41 5.01 -5.28 2.12
C GLN A 41 3.94 -6.33 1.88
N HIS A 42 3.34 -6.29 0.69
CA HIS A 42 2.47 -7.35 0.21
C HIS A 42 3.23 -8.37 -0.64
N ASP A 43 2.60 -9.53 -0.78
CA ASP A 43 3.00 -10.62 -1.64
C ASP A 43 4.47 -11.04 -1.51
N ALA A 44 4.90 -11.24 -0.26
CA ALA A 44 6.18 -11.87 0.01
C ALA A 44 6.08 -13.39 -0.13
N LEU A 45 7.09 -14.00 -0.74
CA LEU A 45 7.30 -15.44 -0.71
C LEU A 45 7.71 -15.86 0.70
N ALA A 46 6.97 -16.81 1.27
CA ALA A 46 7.23 -17.36 2.59
C ALA A 46 6.77 -18.81 2.70
N GLU A 47 7.36 -19.52 3.66
CA GLU A 47 6.98 -20.85 4.08
C GLU A 47 6.27 -20.81 5.43
N PHE A 48 5.33 -21.73 5.62
CA PHE A 48 4.56 -21.87 6.85
C PHE A 48 4.58 -23.32 7.27
N HIS A 49 4.76 -23.56 8.58
CA HIS A 49 4.83 -24.90 9.15
C HIS A 49 3.84 -25.02 10.33
N CYS A 50 2.78 -25.79 10.13
CA CYS A 50 1.81 -26.06 11.19
C CYS A 50 2.38 -27.09 12.16
N GLN A 51 2.63 -26.68 13.40
CA GLN A 51 3.12 -27.59 14.45
C GLN A 51 2.07 -28.60 14.94
N VAL A 52 0.79 -28.36 14.64
CA VAL A 52 -0.32 -29.21 15.13
C VAL A 52 -0.49 -30.45 14.24
N CYS A 53 -0.57 -30.27 12.93
CA CYS A 53 -0.81 -31.37 11.98
C CYS A 53 0.39 -31.67 11.05
N GLY A 54 1.51 -30.99 11.24
CA GLY A 54 2.71 -31.14 10.39
C GLY A 54 2.59 -30.57 8.98
N ASN A 55 1.43 -30.04 8.58
CA ASN A 55 1.24 -29.49 7.24
C ASN A 55 2.17 -28.29 6.98
N GLN A 56 2.86 -28.33 5.85
CA GLN A 56 3.74 -27.28 5.36
C GLN A 56 3.19 -26.72 4.04
N TRP A 57 3.33 -25.41 3.85
CA TRP A 57 2.97 -24.78 2.59
C TRP A 57 3.79 -23.53 2.31
N THR A 58 4.03 -23.29 1.03
CA THR A 58 4.61 -22.05 0.53
C THR A 58 3.48 -21.12 0.08
N SER A 59 3.59 -19.84 0.39
CA SER A 59 2.66 -18.80 -0.05
C SER A 59 3.44 -17.60 -0.54
N ILE A 60 3.01 -17.02 -1.66
CA ILE A 60 3.51 -15.69 -2.07
C ILE A 60 2.59 -14.57 -1.60
N HIS A 61 1.69 -14.84 -0.65
CA HIS A 61 0.77 -13.86 -0.08
C HIS A 61 1.13 -13.52 1.38
N ALA A 62 2.38 -13.72 1.79
CA ALA A 62 2.80 -13.25 3.11
C ALA A 62 2.81 -11.71 3.14
N VAL A 63 2.39 -11.15 4.26
CA VAL A 63 2.31 -9.70 4.47
C VAL A 63 3.16 -9.31 5.67
N ILE A 64 3.98 -8.28 5.49
CA ILE A 64 4.82 -7.74 6.56
C ILE A 64 4.44 -6.29 6.77
N SER A 65 4.09 -5.94 8.00
CA SER A 65 3.75 -4.57 8.41
C SER A 65 4.93 -3.92 9.10
N PHE A 66 5.26 -2.70 8.69
CA PHE A 66 6.26 -1.86 9.31
C PHE A 66 5.61 -0.56 9.78
N LYS A 67 5.89 -0.17 11.02
CA LYS A 67 5.59 1.14 11.59
C LYS A 67 6.91 1.87 11.80
N MET A 68 7.00 3.11 11.35
CA MET A 68 8.23 3.91 11.30
C MET A 68 8.05 5.20 12.09
N ASN A 69 8.96 5.45 13.03
CA ASN A 69 9.04 6.68 13.80
C ASN A 69 10.27 7.48 13.38
N LYS A 70 10.06 8.69 12.87
CA LYS A 70 11.14 9.59 12.45
C LYS A 70 11.98 10.09 13.64
N TRP A 71 11.33 10.42 14.75
CA TRP A 71 11.97 11.02 15.92
C TRP A 71 12.91 10.03 16.60
N ASP A 72 12.41 8.82 16.85
CA ASP A 72 13.19 7.77 17.50
C ASP A 72 14.10 6.99 16.52
N GLN A 73 13.94 7.21 15.21
CA GLN A 73 14.56 6.39 14.16
C GLN A 73 14.30 4.89 14.39
N LYS A 74 13.08 4.55 14.80
CA LYS A 74 12.67 3.17 15.11
C LYS A 74 11.74 2.65 14.03
N VAL A 75 11.98 1.42 13.60
CA VAL A 75 11.06 0.61 12.83
C VAL A 75 10.56 -0.54 13.69
N ASN A 76 9.25 -0.66 13.79
CA ASN A 76 8.56 -1.77 14.41
C ASN A 76 7.99 -2.65 13.30
N MET A 77 8.37 -3.94 13.29
CA MET A 77 7.96 -4.92 12.29
C MET A 77 7.01 -5.96 12.90
N LYS A 78 5.97 -6.33 12.14
CA LYS A 78 5.09 -7.46 12.43
C LYS A 78 4.96 -8.35 11.19
N LEU A 79 5.36 -9.61 11.35
CA LEU A 79 5.20 -10.65 10.33
C LEU A 79 3.78 -11.21 10.44
N LEU A 80 2.90 -10.92 9.49
CA LEU A 80 1.51 -11.38 9.56
C LEU A 80 1.40 -12.83 9.09
N GLY A 81 0.69 -13.62 9.87
CA GLY A 81 0.58 -15.06 9.72
C GLY A 81 -0.58 -15.52 8.85
N GLN A 82 -0.58 -16.83 8.59
CA GLN A 82 -1.67 -17.53 7.93
C GLN A 82 -2.11 -18.72 8.79
N LYS A 83 -3.41 -19.01 8.80
CA LYS A 83 -3.94 -20.21 9.44
C LYS A 83 -3.67 -21.44 8.58
N CYS A 84 -3.40 -22.57 9.24
CA CYS A 84 -3.37 -23.87 8.56
C CYS A 84 -4.76 -24.22 8.04
N LYS A 85 -4.87 -24.62 6.77
CA LYS A 85 -6.15 -25.01 6.14
C LYS A 85 -6.85 -26.21 6.79
N HIS A 86 -6.13 -27.03 7.54
CA HIS A 86 -6.67 -28.24 8.18
C HIS A 86 -7.08 -28.01 9.63
N CYS A 87 -6.38 -27.13 10.33
CA CYS A 87 -6.63 -26.90 11.75
C CYS A 87 -7.45 -25.63 11.98
N GLU A 88 -7.22 -24.59 11.17
CA GLU A 88 -7.85 -23.26 11.32
C GLU A 88 -7.72 -22.61 12.71
N ASN A 89 -6.77 -23.09 13.52
CA ASN A 89 -6.48 -22.63 14.88
C ASN A 89 -5.82 -21.23 14.88
N ASN A 90 -4.53 -21.18 15.23
CA ASN A 90 -3.75 -19.96 15.37
C ASN A 90 -3.07 -19.53 14.07
N PHE A 91 -2.78 -18.23 13.96
CA PHE A 91 -1.95 -17.70 12.87
C PHE A 91 -0.51 -18.18 13.02
N ILE A 92 -0.01 -18.83 11.99
CA ILE A 92 1.37 -19.31 11.91
C ILE A 92 2.20 -18.21 11.24
N ARG A 93 3.29 -17.81 11.90
CA ARG A 93 4.19 -16.77 11.38
C ARG A 93 5.01 -17.31 10.20
N PRO A 94 5.26 -16.49 9.17
CA PRO A 94 6.02 -16.91 8.01
C PRO A 94 7.51 -17.09 8.32
N THR A 95 8.11 -18.13 7.74
CA THR A 95 9.55 -18.25 7.55
C THR A 95 9.90 -17.69 6.18
N ILE A 96 10.83 -16.73 6.13
CA ILE A 96 11.20 -16.01 4.91
C ILE A 96 12.70 -16.17 4.68
N SER A 97 13.09 -16.53 3.46
CA SER A 97 14.50 -16.69 3.11
C SER A 97 15.25 -15.35 3.15
N GLU A 98 16.54 -15.40 3.44
CA GLU A 98 17.40 -14.22 3.52
C GLU A 98 17.36 -13.36 2.25
N GLU A 99 17.29 -13.98 1.06
CA GLU A 99 17.17 -13.28 -0.21
C GLU A 99 15.93 -12.38 -0.24
N ILE A 100 14.78 -12.94 0.14
CA ILE A 100 13.51 -12.20 0.18
C ILE A 100 13.55 -11.15 1.29
N ILE A 101 14.12 -11.45 2.46
CA ILE A 101 14.33 -10.46 3.54
C ILE A 101 15.12 -9.25 3.00
N ARG A 102 16.21 -9.47 2.27
CA ARG A 102 17.01 -8.39 1.67
C ARG A 102 16.20 -7.52 0.72
N VAL A 103 15.30 -8.11 -0.08
CA VAL A 103 14.40 -7.36 -0.96
C VAL A 103 13.43 -6.49 -0.15
N ILE A 104 12.77 -7.09 0.85
CA ILE A 104 11.78 -6.41 1.71
C ILE A 104 12.43 -5.25 2.46
N LEU A 105 13.62 -5.46 3.04
CA LEU A 105 14.31 -4.43 3.79
C LEU A 105 14.87 -3.30 2.89
N LYS A 106 15.28 -3.61 1.66
CA LYS A 106 15.60 -2.56 0.65
C LYS A 106 14.36 -1.71 0.34
N ASN A 107 13.19 -2.35 0.19
CA ASN A 107 11.93 -1.64 -0.02
C ASN A 107 11.58 -0.74 1.17
N LEU A 108 11.72 -1.24 2.40
CA LEU A 108 11.52 -0.47 3.62
C LEU A 108 12.43 0.76 3.67
N ILE A 109 13.74 0.61 3.41
CA ILE A 109 14.69 1.73 3.41
C ILE A 109 14.35 2.76 2.35
N ASN A 110 13.97 2.32 1.14
CA ASN A 110 13.48 3.22 0.10
C ASN A 110 12.21 3.96 0.54
N THR A 111 11.27 3.28 1.20
CA THR A 111 10.08 3.91 1.75
C THR A 111 10.41 4.92 2.85
N ILE A 112 11.40 4.65 3.71
CA ILE A 112 11.89 5.62 4.71
C ILE A 112 12.45 6.87 4.00
N ARG A 113 13.37 6.68 3.04
CA ARG A 113 13.97 7.78 2.26
C ARG A 113 12.91 8.66 1.60
N LYS A 114 11.94 8.04 0.94
CA LYS A 114 10.86 8.76 0.26
C LYS A 114 9.88 9.41 1.24
N ASN A 115 9.29 8.62 2.14
CA ASN A 115 8.14 9.07 2.92
C ASN A 115 8.52 9.83 4.20
N ILE A 116 9.69 9.57 4.79
CA ILE A 116 10.13 10.22 6.03
C ILE A 116 11.04 11.42 5.75
N TYR A 117 11.95 11.28 4.77
CA TYR A 117 12.95 12.30 4.43
C TYR A 117 12.62 13.09 3.16
N GLY A 118 11.62 12.70 2.37
CA GLY A 118 11.19 13.46 1.19
C GLY A 118 12.14 13.35 0.00
N GLU A 119 12.99 12.31 -0.05
CA GLU A 119 13.91 12.12 -1.17
C GLU A 119 13.14 11.81 -2.46
N VAL A 120 13.48 12.53 -3.54
CA VAL A 120 12.79 12.43 -4.84
C VAL A 120 13.31 11.30 -5.73
N ASN A 121 14.61 10.98 -5.65
CA ASN A 121 15.28 9.99 -6.51
C ASN A 121 15.37 8.61 -5.86
N VAL A 122 14.22 8.08 -5.40
CA VAL A 122 14.14 6.77 -4.77
C VAL A 122 13.70 5.70 -5.77
N PRO A 123 14.44 4.57 -5.89
CA PRO A 123 14.06 3.49 -6.80
C PRO A 123 12.66 2.91 -6.51
N ARG A 124 12.01 2.39 -7.56
CA ARG A 124 10.75 1.65 -7.42
C ARG A 124 10.93 0.44 -6.49
N LEU A 125 9.88 0.12 -5.73
CA LEU A 125 9.88 -1.05 -4.86
C LEU A 125 9.90 -2.36 -5.69
N ASN A 126 10.72 -3.30 -5.25
CA ASN A 126 10.88 -4.60 -5.90
C ASN A 126 9.80 -5.58 -5.42
N LYS A 127 9.43 -6.55 -6.28
CA LYS A 127 8.54 -7.63 -5.87
C LYS A 127 9.26 -8.58 -4.91
N ALA A 128 8.64 -8.90 -3.79
CA ALA A 128 9.19 -9.83 -2.79
C ALA A 128 8.73 -11.28 -3.01
N ASN A 129 8.30 -11.63 -4.22
CA ASN A 129 7.71 -12.92 -4.55
C ASN A 129 8.74 -13.98 -5.01
N GLY A 130 10.04 -13.69 -4.95
CA GLY A 130 11.10 -14.60 -5.39
C GLY A 130 11.00 -15.04 -6.85
N GLY A 131 10.40 -14.21 -7.72
CA GLY A 131 10.17 -14.56 -9.12
C GLY A 131 8.96 -15.48 -9.36
N HIS A 132 8.25 -15.90 -8.31
CA HIS A 132 7.04 -16.72 -8.47
C HIS A 132 5.87 -15.89 -8.99
N ILE A 133 5.28 -16.32 -10.11
CA ILE A 133 4.16 -15.63 -10.78
C ILE A 133 2.83 -16.36 -10.54
N LYS A 134 2.87 -17.69 -10.40
CA LYS A 134 1.69 -18.55 -10.23
C LYS A 134 1.60 -19.10 -8.81
N HIS A 135 0.40 -19.07 -8.25
CA HIS A 135 0.11 -19.49 -6.89
C HIS A 135 -1.41 -19.63 -6.75
N GLY A 136 -1.83 -20.49 -5.83
CA GLY A 136 -3.25 -20.75 -5.59
C GLY A 136 -4.00 -19.52 -5.11
N THR A 137 -5.32 -19.53 -5.25
CA THR A 137 -6.21 -18.45 -4.85
C THR A 137 -5.97 -18.01 -3.40
N HIS A 138 -5.88 -16.70 -3.18
CA HIS A 138 -5.73 -16.12 -1.85
C HIS A 138 -6.96 -16.44 -0.98
N LYS A 139 -6.76 -17.23 0.09
CA LYS A 139 -7.81 -17.60 1.05
C LYS A 139 -7.89 -16.55 2.15
N THR A 140 -8.74 -15.54 1.96
CA THR A 140 -8.86 -14.37 2.86
C THR A 140 -9.14 -14.75 4.32
N TRP A 141 -9.95 -15.77 4.58
CA TRP A 141 -10.30 -16.23 5.93
C TRP A 141 -9.12 -16.84 6.70
N LEU A 142 -8.09 -17.29 6.00
CA LEU A 142 -6.85 -17.82 6.60
C LEU A 142 -5.79 -16.73 6.79
N CYS A 143 -5.95 -15.54 6.22
CA CYS A 143 -4.93 -14.48 6.23
C CYS A 143 -5.15 -13.49 7.39
N GLU A 144 -4.15 -13.31 8.26
CA GLU A 144 -4.22 -12.34 9.35
C GLU A 144 -4.36 -10.90 8.83
N ALA A 145 -3.67 -10.57 7.72
CA ALA A 145 -3.76 -9.24 7.13
C ALA A 145 -5.17 -8.91 6.59
N CYS A 146 -5.89 -9.91 6.08
CA CYS A 146 -7.29 -9.75 5.68
C CYS A 146 -8.18 -9.50 6.91
N LYS A 147 -7.98 -10.26 7.99
CA LYS A 147 -8.70 -10.06 9.26
C LYS A 147 -8.46 -8.67 9.85
N MET A 148 -7.28 -8.11 9.64
CA MET A 148 -6.92 -6.74 10.05
C MET A 148 -7.35 -5.66 9.04
N GLY A 149 -7.96 -6.00 7.91
CA GLY A 149 -8.40 -5.04 6.89
C GLY A 149 -7.26 -4.35 6.12
N ILE A 150 -6.02 -4.83 6.25
CA ILE A 150 -4.83 -4.21 5.62
C ILE A 150 -4.28 -5.03 4.45
N CYS A 151 -4.96 -6.09 4.02
CA CYS A 151 -4.54 -6.89 2.86
C CYS A 151 -5.01 -6.26 1.54
N ARG A 152 -4.13 -6.22 0.53
CA ARG A 152 -4.49 -5.77 -0.84
C ARG A 152 -5.53 -6.65 -1.54
N HIS A 153 -5.71 -7.89 -1.08
CA HIS A 153 -6.67 -8.85 -1.64
C HIS A 153 -7.99 -8.86 -0.85
N HIS A 154 -8.16 -7.95 0.11
CA HIS A 154 -9.41 -7.80 0.82
C HIS A 154 -10.49 -7.24 -0.13
N VAL A 155 -11.34 -8.12 -0.65
CA VAL A 155 -12.60 -7.69 -1.25
C VAL A 155 -13.52 -7.35 -0.09
N SER A 156 -13.76 -6.06 0.14
CA SER A 156 -14.83 -5.64 1.03
C SER A 156 -16.13 -6.19 0.45
N LEU A 157 -16.69 -7.23 1.07
CA LEU A 157 -18.06 -7.66 0.80
C LEU A 157 -18.99 -6.57 1.33
N THR A 158 -19.07 -5.43 0.64
CA THR A 158 -20.27 -4.61 0.67
C THR A 158 -21.32 -5.45 -0.01
N ILE A 159 -22.13 -6.15 0.78
CA ILE A 159 -23.36 -6.79 0.31
C ILE A 159 -24.19 -5.67 -0.33
N PRO A 160 -24.48 -5.68 -1.64
CA PRO A 160 -25.56 -4.88 -2.16
C PRO A 160 -26.83 -5.63 -1.72
N GLU A 161 -27.47 -5.11 -0.69
CA GLU A 161 -28.85 -5.47 -0.41
C GLU A 161 -29.69 -4.85 -1.52
N SER A 162 -29.98 -5.61 -2.57
CA SER A 162 -31.06 -5.24 -3.49
C SER A 162 -31.79 -6.48 -3.96
N HIS A 163 -32.91 -6.67 -3.28
CA HIS A 163 -34.09 -7.40 -3.66
C HIS A 163 -34.26 -7.58 -5.18
N THR A 164 -34.59 -8.82 -5.52
CA THR A 164 -35.23 -9.31 -6.72
C THR A 164 -36.35 -8.40 -7.22
N THR A 165 -36.28 -7.96 -8.48
CA THR A 165 -37.42 -8.00 -9.41
C THR A 165 -36.94 -8.28 -10.84
N SER A 166 -37.74 -9.12 -11.48
CA SER A 166 -37.66 -9.72 -12.81
C SER A 166 -38.14 -8.79 -13.94
N ARG A 167 -37.81 -9.14 -15.21
CA ARG A 167 -38.40 -8.68 -16.50
C ARG A 167 -38.07 -7.24 -16.93
N ASP A 168 -37.79 -6.83 -18.18
CA ASP A 168 -37.87 -7.32 -19.57
C ASP A 168 -36.72 -6.61 -20.37
N GLY A 169 -36.19 -7.10 -21.51
CA GLY A 169 -36.73 -6.85 -22.86
C GLY A 169 -36.13 -5.59 -23.57
N TYR A 170 -35.32 -5.82 -24.60
CA TYR A 170 -35.07 -5.00 -25.83
C TYR A 170 -35.06 -3.44 -25.80
N HIS A 171 -33.97 -2.80 -26.26
CA HIS A 171 -33.85 -2.10 -27.56
C HIS A 171 -32.64 -1.15 -27.65
N ALA A 172 -32.04 -1.12 -28.84
CA ALA A 172 -31.10 -0.12 -29.31
C ALA A 172 -31.80 1.24 -29.57
N GLY A 173 -31.09 2.35 -29.34
CA GLY A 173 -31.61 3.69 -29.64
C GLY A 173 -30.56 4.78 -29.42
N THR A 174 -30.35 5.54 -30.49
CA THR A 174 -29.36 6.61 -30.70
C THR A 174 -29.83 7.98 -30.18
N ASN A 175 -28.86 8.91 -30.05
CA ASN A 175 -28.95 10.38 -30.16
C ASN A 175 -29.21 11.23 -28.90
N ASN A 176 -28.24 12.12 -28.67
CA ASN A 176 -28.33 13.57 -28.43
C ASN A 176 -29.51 14.11 -27.62
N SER A 177 -29.23 14.78 -26.50
CA SER A 177 -29.48 16.22 -26.35
C SER A 177 -29.11 16.70 -24.95
N CYS A 178 -28.38 17.81 -24.92
CA CYS A 178 -28.07 18.58 -23.72
C CYS A 178 -29.21 19.57 -23.46
N THR A 179 -29.94 19.36 -22.37
CA THR A 179 -30.76 20.35 -21.64
C THR A 179 -30.86 19.75 -20.23
N GLU A 180 -30.38 20.29 -19.12
CA GLU A 180 -30.49 21.65 -18.60
C GLU A 180 -29.40 21.88 -17.52
N GLY A 181 -28.95 23.12 -17.35
CA GLY A 181 -28.64 23.64 -16.02
C GLY A 181 -27.32 23.26 -15.32
N CYS A 182 -26.28 22.82 -16.01
CA CYS A 182 -24.97 22.63 -15.37
C CYS A 182 -24.31 23.98 -15.03
N ILE A 183 -24.35 24.33 -13.75
CA ILE A 183 -23.64 25.45 -13.09
C ILE A 183 -22.14 25.48 -13.45
N GLY A 184 -21.58 24.38 -13.97
CA GLY A 184 -20.21 24.29 -14.48
C GLY A 184 -19.88 25.11 -15.74
N CYS A 185 -20.86 25.47 -16.58
CA CYS A 185 -20.57 26.24 -17.81
C CYS A 185 -20.39 27.75 -17.57
N ILE A 186 -21.01 28.30 -16.52
CA ILE A 186 -20.89 29.73 -16.19
C ILE A 186 -19.51 30.03 -15.58
N CYS A 187 -18.94 29.08 -14.82
CA CYS A 187 -17.62 29.24 -14.20
C CYS A 187 -16.49 29.39 -15.23
N LEU A 188 -16.55 28.67 -16.36
CA LEU A 188 -15.53 28.77 -17.41
C LEU A 188 -15.58 30.11 -18.14
N LEU A 189 -16.76 30.67 -18.36
CA LEU A 189 -16.90 31.98 -19.02
C LEU A 189 -16.41 33.12 -18.13
N ILE A 190 -16.67 33.08 -16.81
CA ILE A 190 -16.17 34.09 -15.87
C ILE A 190 -14.64 34.07 -15.81
N VAL A 191 -14.01 32.89 -15.75
CA VAL A 191 -12.55 32.77 -15.73
C VAL A 191 -11.94 33.34 -17.03
N ILE A 192 -12.53 33.05 -18.18
CA ILE A 192 -12.06 33.60 -19.46
C ILE A 192 -12.18 35.12 -19.49
N VAL A 193 -13.33 35.69 -19.09
CA VAL A 193 -13.52 37.16 -19.06
C VAL A 193 -12.51 37.84 -18.11
N VAL A 194 -12.27 37.28 -16.92
CA VAL A 194 -11.27 37.82 -15.98
C VAL A 194 -9.85 37.75 -16.55
N LEU A 195 -9.49 36.65 -17.24
CA LEU A 195 -8.19 36.54 -17.88
C LEU A 195 -8.02 37.52 -19.06
N PHE A 196 -9.07 37.78 -19.84
CA PHE A 196 -9.02 38.78 -20.91
C PHE A 196 -8.90 40.21 -20.37
N VAL A 197 -9.73 40.59 -19.38
CA VAL A 197 -9.70 41.93 -18.79
C VAL A 197 -8.36 42.23 -18.10
N THR A 198 -7.78 41.25 -17.40
CA THR A 198 -6.46 41.43 -16.76
C THR A 198 -5.30 41.47 -17.76
N ARG A 199 -5.41 40.79 -18.90
CA ARG A 199 -4.40 40.86 -19.96
C ARG A 199 -4.39 42.23 -20.66
N ASP A 200 -5.56 42.80 -20.88
CA ASP A 200 -5.70 44.12 -21.52
C ASP A 200 -5.30 45.27 -20.57
N LEU A 201 -5.56 45.13 -19.27
CA LEU A 201 -5.08 46.07 -18.25
C LEU A 201 -3.55 46.10 -18.15
N TRP A 202 -2.88 44.94 -18.23
CA TRP A 202 -1.42 44.86 -18.15
C TRP A 202 -0.72 45.36 -19.43
N ALA A 203 -1.32 45.10 -20.60
CA ALA A 203 -0.80 45.55 -21.89
C ALA A 203 -0.85 47.08 -22.05
N ASN A 204 -1.85 47.75 -21.45
CA ASN A 204 -1.99 49.20 -21.50
C ASN A 204 -1.10 49.93 -20.47
N THR A 205 -0.82 49.33 -19.31
CA THR A 205 0.13 49.90 -18.32
C THR A 205 1.59 49.86 -18.78
N LEU A 206 1.99 48.85 -19.57
CA LEU A 206 3.37 48.75 -20.07
C LEU A 206 3.66 49.71 -21.23
N LYS A 207 2.65 50.07 -22.04
CA LYS A 207 2.79 51.06 -23.12
C LYS A 207 2.89 52.50 -22.62
N ALA A 208 2.39 52.80 -21.43
CA ALA A 208 2.51 54.12 -20.80
C ALA A 208 3.86 54.36 -20.09
N PHE A 209 4.68 53.32 -19.90
CA PHE A 209 5.99 53.42 -19.23
C PHE A 209 7.17 53.51 -20.20
N PHE A 210 6.97 53.23 -21.49
CA PHE A 210 8.01 53.20 -22.54
C PHE A 210 7.69 54.10 -23.74
N ALA A 211 6.81 55.09 -23.57
CA ALA A 211 6.54 56.16 -24.54
C ALA A 211 6.79 57.53 -23.90
#